data_AF-A0A962QEV5-F1
#
_entry.id   AF-A0A962QEV5-F1
#
_cell.length_a   1.000
_cell.length_b   1.000
_cell.length_c   1.000
_cell.angle_alpha   90.00
_cell.angle_beta   90.00
_cell.angle_gamma   90.00
#
_symmetry.space_group_name_H-M   'P 1'
#
loop_
_entity.id
_entity.type
_entity.pdbx_description
1 polymer ?
#
loop_
_entity_poly.entity_id
_entity_poly.type
_entity_poly.pdbx_seq_one_letter_code
_entity_poly.pdbx_strand_id
1 'polypeptide(L)'
;LDVGPYAYRVVLRGDLSLQVINPQGKTSKSLPKAKAGEDPLLRADVEARFKRLRKDLKTVADQQLKRLPGLLMSGRSWPAERWCKQFTEHPLFRSLAQSLIWSRRGPDGTVLGSFRLAEDLSLIDYEDEPVELADDEQIALWHPIDSDTTVSEAWRQHLDDYALSPVLAQVDLPVLRLQPEWQKEAALIAYQGHTLSMGKFKGLMARWGYRVGATEDGGYIYEHVLVLEEAQLQVELVHTAMPAWFDQDHTIALDRMTVYAIADASRKQYGVKRGQGIEPQQLPPAMLSMLLAQLQELAQSGEGYRADWGKL
;
A
#
# COMPACT_ATOMS: atom_id res chain seq x y z
N LEU A 1 6.34 12.31 -29.77
CA LEU A 1 6.52 13.74 -29.41
C LEU A 1 7.42 14.33 -30.49
N ASP A 2 6.84 15.04 -31.44
CA ASP A 2 7.54 15.48 -32.66
C ASP A 2 7.90 16.95 -32.58
N VAL A 3 9.15 17.28 -32.91
CA VAL A 3 9.71 18.65 -32.85
C VAL A 3 10.31 19.07 -34.19
N GLY A 4 9.64 18.70 -35.29
CA GLY A 4 10.13 18.85 -36.66
C GLY A 4 10.75 17.55 -37.16
N PRO A 5 12.04 17.49 -37.54
CA PRO A 5 12.67 16.30 -38.11
C PRO A 5 12.96 15.20 -37.07
N TYR A 6 12.71 15.46 -35.79
CA TYR A 6 12.99 14.52 -34.70
C TYR A 6 11.71 14.12 -33.95
N ALA A 7 11.56 12.81 -33.73
CA ALA A 7 10.49 12.20 -32.96
C ALA A 7 11.06 11.57 -31.69
N TYR A 8 10.52 11.95 -30.53
CA TYR A 8 10.85 11.32 -29.24
C TYR A 8 9.70 10.39 -28.81
N ARG A 9 10.04 9.16 -28.39
CA ARG A 9 9.09 8.20 -27.81
C ARG A 9 9.15 8.29 -26.30
N VAL A 10 7.98 8.32 -25.65
CA VAL A 10 7.87 8.32 -24.18
C VAL A 10 7.30 6.98 -23.76
N VAL A 11 7.96 6.32 -22.81
CA VAL A 11 7.59 5.01 -22.28
C VAL A 11 7.40 5.14 -20.77
N LEU A 12 6.31 4.57 -20.25
CA LEU A 12 6.11 4.38 -18.82
C LEU A 12 6.71 3.03 -18.41
N ARG A 13 7.60 3.03 -17.42
CA ARG A 13 8.24 1.81 -16.91
C ARG A 13 7.43 1.23 -15.74
N GLY A 14 7.72 -0.03 -15.37
CA GLY A 14 7.07 -0.72 -14.24
C GLY A 14 7.19 0.03 -12.90
N ASP A 15 8.30 0.75 -12.68
CA ASP A 15 8.49 1.63 -11.50
C ASP A 15 7.70 2.95 -11.58
N LEU A 16 6.76 3.06 -12.52
CA LEU A 16 5.95 4.25 -12.83
C LEU A 16 6.76 5.48 -13.29
N SER A 17 8.04 5.31 -13.64
CA SER A 17 8.88 6.39 -14.16
C SER A 17 8.72 6.56 -15.68
N LEU A 18 8.89 7.79 -16.16
CA LEU A 18 8.90 8.09 -17.60
C LEU A 18 10.32 8.00 -18.15
N GLN A 19 10.46 7.27 -19.26
CA GLN A 19 11.67 7.20 -20.08
C GLN A 19 11.41 7.84 -21.44
N VAL A 20 12.31 8.73 -21.87
CA VAL A 20 12.32 9.36 -23.18
C VAL A 20 13.38 8.69 -24.04
N ILE A 21 12.97 8.18 -25.20
CA ILE A 21 13.82 7.53 -26.20
C ILE A 21 13.92 8.47 -27.40
N ASN A 22 15.15 8.83 -27.78
CA ASN A 22 15.40 9.68 -28.93
C ASN A 22 15.39 8.88 -30.25
N PRO A 23 15.46 9.53 -31.43
CA PRO A 23 15.48 8.84 -32.72
C PRO A 23 16.65 7.87 -32.92
N GLN A 24 17.74 8.03 -32.14
CA GLN A 24 18.91 7.16 -32.16
C GLN A 24 18.80 5.99 -31.15
N GLY A 25 17.65 5.83 -30.47
CA GLY A 25 17.42 4.79 -29.47
C GLY A 25 18.00 5.10 -28.07
N LYS A 26 18.67 6.23 -27.88
CA LYS A 26 19.23 6.61 -26.57
C LYS A 26 18.13 7.04 -25.60
N THR A 27 18.21 6.56 -24.37
CA THR A 27 17.22 6.77 -23.32
C THR A 27 17.62 7.86 -22.32
N SER A 28 16.63 8.54 -21.73
CA SER A 28 16.84 9.61 -20.73
C SER A 28 15.57 9.84 -19.89
N LYS A 29 15.69 10.48 -18.71
CA LYS A 29 14.56 10.77 -17.81
C LYS A 29 13.79 12.06 -18.17
N SER A 30 14.27 12.82 -19.14
CA SER A 30 13.73 14.09 -19.60
C SER A 30 13.94 14.24 -21.10
N LEU A 31 13.25 15.19 -21.74
CA LEU A 31 13.59 15.57 -23.10
C LEU A 31 15.06 16.03 -23.16
N PRO A 32 15.89 15.52 -24.08
CA PRO A 32 17.25 16.01 -24.31
C PRO A 32 17.25 17.48 -24.71
N LYS A 33 18.39 18.17 -24.57
CA LYS A 33 18.53 19.56 -25.06
C LYS A 33 18.12 19.63 -26.54
N ALA A 34 17.43 20.71 -26.92
CA ALA A 34 17.00 20.94 -28.29
C ALA A 34 18.19 20.88 -29.25
N LYS A 35 18.02 20.17 -30.36
CA LYS A 35 19.03 20.06 -31.43
C LYS A 35 18.83 21.14 -32.49
N ALA A 36 19.88 21.39 -33.27
CA ALA A 36 19.80 22.24 -34.45
C ALA A 36 18.77 21.68 -35.44
N GLY A 37 17.92 22.54 -36.01
CA GLY A 37 16.84 22.16 -36.92
C GLY A 37 15.52 21.75 -36.24
N GLU A 38 15.46 21.72 -34.90
CA GLU A 38 14.17 21.65 -34.18
C GLU A 38 13.43 22.99 -34.33
N ASP A 39 12.12 22.92 -34.62
CA ASP A 39 11.26 24.11 -34.63
C ASP A 39 11.08 24.62 -33.18
N PRO A 40 11.43 25.89 -32.88
CA PRO A 40 11.35 26.41 -31.51
C PRO A 40 9.94 26.41 -30.89
N LEU A 41 8.89 26.63 -31.70
CA LEU A 41 7.51 26.65 -31.23
C LEU A 41 7.00 25.23 -30.96
N LEU A 42 7.26 24.28 -31.88
CA LEU A 42 6.94 22.87 -31.66
C LEU A 42 7.71 22.31 -30.46
N ARG A 43 8.97 22.72 -30.30
CA ARG A 43 9.80 22.33 -29.16
C ARG A 43 9.20 22.81 -27.84
N ALA A 44 8.82 24.07 -27.75
CA ALA A 44 8.20 24.62 -26.54
C ALA A 44 6.87 23.91 -26.19
N ASP A 45 6.04 23.61 -27.20
CA ASP A 45 4.79 22.86 -27.01
C ASP A 45 5.06 21.42 -26.53
N VAL A 46 6.01 20.71 -27.13
CA VAL A 46 6.40 19.35 -26.70
C VAL A 46 6.93 19.33 -25.27
N GLU A 47 7.76 20.30 -24.89
CA GLU A 47 8.24 20.44 -23.51
C GLU A 47 7.11 20.70 -22.52
N ALA A 48 6.18 21.58 -22.87
CA ALA A 48 5.00 21.86 -22.06
C ALA A 48 4.10 20.63 -21.89
N ARG A 49 3.84 19.88 -22.98
CA ARG A 49 3.06 18.63 -22.96
C ARG A 49 3.76 17.56 -22.12
N PHE A 50 5.06 17.36 -22.28
CA PHE A 50 5.82 16.39 -21.49
C PHE A 50 5.83 16.74 -20.00
N LYS A 51 6.02 18.03 -19.66
CA LYS A 51 5.96 18.50 -18.28
C LYS A 51 4.57 18.27 -17.66
N ARG A 52 3.50 18.54 -18.41
CA ARG A 52 2.11 18.28 -17.98
C ARG A 52 1.87 16.79 -17.76
N LEU A 53 2.21 15.95 -18.75
CA LEU A 53 2.11 14.49 -18.66
C LEU A 53 2.84 13.96 -17.42
N ARG A 54 4.07 14.41 -17.17
CA ARG A 54 4.85 13.99 -15.99
C ARG A 54 4.15 14.38 -14.68
N LYS A 55 3.59 15.59 -14.60
CA LYS A 55 2.87 16.07 -13.41
C LYS A 55 1.60 15.24 -13.18
N ASP A 56 0.78 15.07 -14.20
CA ASP A 56 -0.50 14.37 -14.11
C ASP A 56 -0.27 12.89 -13.78
N LEU A 57 0.70 12.24 -14.44
CA LEU A 57 1.12 10.88 -14.12
C LEU A 57 1.56 10.77 -12.66
N LYS A 58 2.41 11.67 -12.17
CA LYS A 58 2.86 11.64 -10.78
C LYS A 58 1.68 11.75 -9.81
N THR A 59 0.74 12.66 -10.06
CA THR A 59 -0.45 12.80 -9.22
C THR A 59 -1.28 11.52 -9.19
N VAL A 60 -1.55 10.91 -10.35
CA VAL A 60 -2.34 9.67 -10.42
C VAL A 60 -1.58 8.49 -9.79
N ALA A 61 -0.29 8.36 -10.06
CA ALA A 61 0.56 7.32 -9.49
C ALA A 61 0.61 7.44 -7.96
N ASP A 62 0.91 8.63 -7.42
CA ASP A 62 0.94 8.87 -5.97
C ASP A 62 -0.42 8.53 -5.31
N GLN A 63 -1.54 8.75 -6.00
CA GLN A 63 -2.86 8.34 -5.53
C GLN A 63 -3.05 6.82 -5.53
N GLN A 64 -2.65 6.11 -6.60
CA GLN A 64 -2.80 4.66 -6.65
C GLN A 64 -1.89 3.96 -5.65
N LEU A 65 -0.65 4.42 -5.49
CA LEU A 65 0.32 3.87 -4.54
C LEU A 65 -0.19 3.96 -3.09
N LYS A 66 -0.84 5.07 -2.72
CA LYS A 66 -1.45 5.25 -1.40
C LYS A 66 -2.59 4.27 -1.10
N ARG A 67 -3.22 3.69 -2.14
CA ARG A 67 -4.35 2.76 -2.01
C ARG A 67 -3.90 1.31 -1.88
N LEU A 68 -2.71 0.96 -2.39
CA LEU A 68 -2.22 -0.41 -2.40
C LEU A 68 -2.19 -1.06 -1.01
N PRO A 69 -1.72 -0.41 0.07
CA PRO A 69 -1.75 -1.01 1.40
C PRO A 69 -3.17 -1.38 1.85
N GLY A 70 -4.16 -0.52 1.56
CA GLY A 70 -5.55 -0.81 1.90
C GLY A 70 -6.16 -1.96 1.09
N LEU A 71 -5.83 -2.05 -0.21
CA LEU A 71 -6.23 -3.18 -1.06
C LEU A 71 -5.62 -4.50 -0.58
N LEU A 72 -4.34 -4.47 -0.22
CA LEU A 72 -3.61 -5.62 0.31
C LEU A 72 -4.20 -6.06 1.66
N MET A 73 -4.35 -5.14 2.61
CA MET A 73 -4.91 -5.43 3.93
C MET A 73 -6.31 -6.02 3.81
N SER A 74 -7.18 -5.39 3.02
CA SER A 74 -8.57 -5.87 2.88
C SER A 74 -8.71 -7.18 2.10
N GLY A 75 -7.63 -7.70 1.49
CA GLY A 75 -7.71 -8.86 0.61
C GLY A 75 -8.63 -8.64 -0.59
N ARG A 76 -8.81 -7.37 -1.01
CA ARG A 76 -9.73 -7.02 -2.09
C ARG A 76 -9.32 -7.77 -3.36
N SER A 77 -10.30 -8.45 -3.95
CA SER A 77 -10.11 -9.20 -5.18
C SER A 77 -11.02 -8.73 -6.33
N TRP A 78 -10.69 -9.17 -7.53
CA TRP A 78 -11.43 -8.95 -8.77
C TRP A 78 -11.57 -10.27 -9.54
N PRO A 79 -12.68 -10.50 -10.26
CA PRO A 79 -12.74 -11.58 -11.22
C PRO A 79 -11.60 -11.49 -12.24
N ALA A 80 -11.03 -12.63 -12.65
CA ALA A 80 -9.90 -12.70 -13.56
C ALA A 80 -10.12 -11.87 -14.85
N GLU A 81 -11.28 -11.99 -15.49
CA GLU A 81 -11.64 -11.21 -16.69
C GLU A 81 -11.54 -9.69 -16.43
N ARG A 82 -12.10 -9.24 -15.29
CA ARG A 82 -12.08 -7.83 -14.92
C ARG A 82 -10.66 -7.35 -14.63
N TRP A 83 -9.87 -8.16 -13.93
CA TRP A 83 -8.48 -7.85 -13.65
C TRP A 83 -7.68 -7.71 -14.96
N CYS A 84 -7.82 -8.66 -15.89
CA CYS A 84 -7.18 -8.62 -17.20
C CYS A 84 -7.53 -7.35 -17.95
N LYS A 85 -8.82 -7.02 -18.08
CA LYS A 85 -9.28 -5.81 -18.75
C LYS A 85 -8.71 -4.54 -18.11
N GLN A 86 -8.76 -4.45 -16.79
CA GLN A 86 -8.38 -3.24 -16.06
C GLN A 86 -6.85 -3.01 -16.09
N PHE A 87 -6.07 -4.07 -15.88
CA PHE A 87 -4.64 -3.98 -15.68
C PHE A 87 -3.81 -4.25 -16.93
N THR A 88 -4.36 -4.85 -18.00
CA THR A 88 -3.58 -5.05 -19.24
C THR A 88 -3.82 -3.96 -20.29
N GLU A 89 -5.00 -3.33 -20.33
CA GLU A 89 -5.35 -2.37 -21.40
C GLU A 89 -4.80 -0.95 -21.17
N HIS A 90 -4.85 -0.44 -19.94
CA HIS A 90 -4.47 0.94 -19.64
C HIS A 90 -2.99 1.05 -19.24
N PRO A 91 -2.16 1.86 -19.94
CA PRO A 91 -0.70 1.89 -19.72
C PRO A 91 -0.25 2.09 -18.27
N LEU A 92 -0.93 2.97 -17.53
CA LEU A 92 -0.63 3.22 -16.11
C LEU A 92 -0.92 2.01 -15.21
N PHE A 93 -2.06 1.35 -15.42
CA PHE A 93 -2.45 0.20 -14.61
C PHE A 93 -1.62 -1.02 -14.97
N ARG A 94 -1.23 -1.14 -16.25
CA ARG A 94 -0.26 -2.14 -16.71
C ARG A 94 1.08 -2.01 -16.00
N SER A 95 1.68 -0.82 -16.03
CA SER A 95 2.96 -0.60 -15.34
C SER A 95 2.84 -0.86 -13.84
N LEU A 96 1.72 -0.48 -13.23
CA LEU A 96 1.44 -0.80 -11.83
C LEU A 96 1.36 -2.31 -11.59
N ALA A 97 0.60 -3.05 -12.41
CA ALA A 97 0.46 -4.49 -12.27
C ALA A 97 1.75 -5.26 -12.51
N GLN A 98 2.60 -4.80 -13.42
CA GLN A 98 3.94 -5.36 -13.66
C GLN A 98 4.89 -5.18 -12.47
N SER A 99 4.62 -4.21 -11.59
CA SER A 99 5.43 -3.93 -10.40
C SER A 99 4.96 -4.63 -9.11
N LEU A 100 3.97 -5.52 -9.24
CA LEU A 100 3.28 -6.17 -8.13
C LEU A 100 3.23 -7.68 -8.35
N ILE A 101 3.18 -8.42 -7.24
CA ILE A 101 2.89 -9.85 -7.23
C ILE A 101 1.39 -10.03 -6.94
N TRP A 102 0.74 -10.90 -7.70
CA TRP A 102 -0.69 -11.16 -7.62
C TRP A 102 -0.94 -12.58 -7.11
N SER A 103 -2.05 -12.76 -6.41
CA SER A 103 -2.52 -14.06 -5.92
C SER A 103 -3.75 -14.47 -6.71
N ARG A 104 -3.75 -15.73 -7.16
CA ARG A 104 -4.91 -16.42 -7.72
C ARG A 104 -5.67 -17.08 -6.59
N ARG A 105 -6.98 -16.87 -6.57
CA ARG A 105 -7.86 -17.43 -5.56
C ARG A 105 -9.04 -18.13 -6.22
N GLY A 106 -9.42 -19.28 -5.67
CA GLY A 106 -10.64 -19.96 -6.04
C GLY A 106 -11.89 -19.18 -5.62
N PRO A 107 -13.08 -19.60 -6.07
CA PRO A 107 -14.35 -18.94 -5.72
C PRO A 107 -14.64 -18.90 -4.21
N ASP A 108 -14.05 -19.83 -3.45
CA ASP A 108 -14.14 -19.95 -1.99
C ASP A 108 -13.06 -19.13 -1.24
N GLY A 109 -12.18 -18.44 -1.98
CA GLY A 109 -11.07 -17.66 -1.42
C GLY A 109 -9.78 -18.47 -1.20
N THR A 110 -9.77 -19.76 -1.50
CA THR A 110 -8.58 -20.61 -1.40
C THR A 110 -7.47 -20.09 -2.30
N VAL A 111 -6.25 -19.97 -1.78
CA VAL A 111 -5.09 -19.54 -2.56
C VAL A 111 -4.68 -20.67 -3.50
N LEU A 112 -4.72 -20.41 -4.80
CA LEU A 112 -4.34 -21.37 -5.85
C LEU A 112 -2.89 -21.19 -6.30
N GLY A 113 -2.35 -19.99 -6.13
CA GLY A 113 -0.99 -19.66 -6.52
C GLY A 113 -0.75 -18.16 -6.58
N SER A 114 0.43 -17.80 -7.08
CA SER A 114 0.85 -16.41 -7.25
C SER A 114 1.53 -16.21 -8.60
N PHE A 115 1.46 -15.01 -9.15
CA PHE A 115 2.03 -14.68 -10.44
C PHE A 115 2.38 -13.20 -10.55
N ARG A 116 3.13 -12.84 -11.59
CA ARG A 116 3.30 -11.45 -12.03
C ARG A 116 2.87 -11.28 -13.48
N LEU A 117 2.62 -10.02 -13.86
CA LEU A 117 2.48 -9.62 -15.26
C LEU A 117 3.86 -9.28 -15.82
N ALA A 118 4.31 -9.97 -16.86
CA ALA A 118 5.58 -9.71 -17.53
C ALA A 118 5.51 -8.52 -18.52
N GLU A 119 6.66 -8.14 -19.10
CA GLU A 119 6.75 -7.00 -20.03
C GLU A 119 5.97 -7.23 -21.33
N ASP A 120 5.93 -8.48 -21.79
CA ASP A 120 5.18 -8.93 -22.98
C ASP A 120 3.70 -9.25 -22.69
N LEU A 121 3.25 -8.97 -21.46
CA LEU A 121 1.92 -9.25 -20.93
C LEU A 121 1.60 -10.73 -20.67
N SER A 122 2.60 -11.62 -20.77
CA SER A 122 2.44 -12.98 -20.25
C SER A 122 2.30 -12.95 -18.72
N LEU A 123 1.59 -13.95 -18.19
CA LEU A 123 1.51 -14.20 -16.76
C LEU A 123 2.45 -15.34 -16.43
N ILE A 124 3.33 -15.14 -15.45
CA ILE A 124 4.29 -16.16 -15.02
C ILE A 124 4.35 -16.20 -13.50
N ASP A 125 4.63 -17.39 -12.95
CA ASP A 125 4.89 -17.56 -11.53
C ASP A 125 6.35 -17.26 -11.16
N TYR A 126 6.75 -17.64 -9.93
CA TYR A 126 8.10 -17.40 -9.42
C TYR A 126 9.16 -18.31 -10.06
N GLU A 127 8.76 -19.40 -10.72
CA GLU A 127 9.63 -20.34 -11.45
C GLU A 127 9.71 -20.03 -12.94
N ASP A 128 9.17 -18.88 -13.38
CA ASP A 128 9.01 -18.49 -14.78
C ASP A 128 8.04 -19.37 -15.59
N GLU A 129 7.20 -20.18 -14.91
CA GLU A 129 6.23 -21.03 -15.58
C GLU A 129 4.98 -20.23 -16.00
N PRO A 130 4.43 -20.45 -17.20
CA PRO A 130 3.23 -19.78 -17.66
C PRO A 130 2.02 -20.03 -16.76
N VAL A 131 1.29 -18.97 -16.46
CA VAL A 131 0.08 -19.00 -15.63
C VAL A 131 -1.15 -18.69 -16.48
N GLU A 132 -2.11 -19.63 -16.47
CA GLU A 132 -3.45 -19.40 -17.03
C GLU A 132 -4.45 -19.10 -15.91
N LEU A 133 -5.35 -18.16 -16.15
CA LEU A 133 -6.42 -17.78 -15.22
C LEU A 133 -7.74 -18.39 -15.68
N ALA A 134 -8.39 -19.18 -14.82
CA ALA A 134 -9.75 -19.65 -15.09
C ALA A 134 -10.79 -18.53 -14.85
N ASP A 135 -11.96 -18.65 -15.50
CA ASP A 135 -13.00 -17.61 -15.49
C ASP A 135 -13.60 -17.34 -14.10
N ASP A 136 -13.59 -18.35 -13.22
CA ASP A 136 -14.13 -18.27 -11.86
C ASP A 136 -13.08 -17.83 -10.82
N GLU A 137 -11.81 -17.68 -11.22
CA GLU A 137 -10.75 -17.20 -10.34
C GLU A 137 -10.91 -15.73 -9.96
N GLN A 138 -10.50 -15.44 -8.73
CA GLN A 138 -10.37 -14.10 -8.19
C GLN A 138 -8.90 -13.73 -8.04
N ILE A 139 -8.54 -12.54 -8.48
CA ILE A 139 -7.19 -12.01 -8.42
C ILE A 139 -7.10 -10.97 -7.30
N ALA A 140 -6.12 -11.09 -6.42
CA ALA A 140 -5.86 -10.14 -5.34
C ALA A 140 -4.36 -9.79 -5.29
N LEU A 141 -3.98 -8.76 -4.54
CA LEU A 141 -2.57 -8.55 -4.22
C LEU A 141 -2.06 -9.70 -3.36
N TRP A 142 -0.90 -10.24 -3.70
CA TRP A 142 -0.27 -11.31 -2.94
C TRP A 142 0.34 -10.78 -1.64
N HIS A 143 0.13 -11.49 -0.54
CA HIS A 143 0.83 -11.26 0.72
C HIS A 143 1.55 -12.56 1.11
N PRO A 144 2.76 -12.52 1.68
CA PRO A 144 3.47 -13.70 2.19
C PRO A 144 2.69 -14.59 3.19
N ILE A 145 1.57 -14.10 3.71
CA ILE A 145 0.68 -14.80 4.65
C ILE A 145 -0.10 -15.92 3.94
N ASP A 146 -0.21 -15.81 2.61
CA ASP A 146 -0.91 -16.71 1.68
C ASP A 146 -0.02 -17.87 1.19
N SER A 147 1.28 -17.88 1.54
CA SER A 147 2.24 -18.89 1.12
C SER A 147 3.16 -19.31 2.26
N ASP A 148 4.06 -20.25 1.97
CA ASP A 148 5.20 -20.53 2.85
C ASP A 148 6.38 -19.58 2.58
N THR A 149 7.44 -19.78 3.35
CA THR A 149 8.69 -19.01 3.24
C THR A 149 9.43 -19.31 1.94
N THR A 150 9.36 -20.54 1.43
CA THR A 150 10.02 -20.96 0.18
C THR A 150 9.51 -20.14 -1.00
N VAL A 151 8.19 -19.98 -1.13
CA VAL A 151 7.58 -19.16 -2.19
C VAL A 151 7.98 -17.69 -2.04
N SER A 152 8.06 -17.18 -0.81
CA SER A 152 8.47 -15.78 -0.56
C SER A 152 9.95 -15.55 -0.94
N GLU A 153 10.82 -16.51 -0.66
CA GLU A 153 12.23 -16.48 -1.06
C GLU A 153 12.38 -16.59 -2.58
N ALA A 154 11.61 -17.46 -3.23
CA ALA A 154 11.62 -17.59 -4.68
C ALA A 154 11.17 -16.30 -5.37
N TRP A 155 10.10 -15.65 -4.88
CA TRP A 155 9.70 -14.33 -5.39
C TRP A 155 10.76 -13.26 -5.19
N ARG A 156 11.46 -13.26 -4.05
CA ARG A 156 12.56 -12.33 -3.79
C ARG A 156 13.67 -12.50 -4.82
N GLN A 157 14.12 -13.74 -5.01
CA GLN A 157 15.14 -14.09 -6.02
C GLN A 157 14.68 -13.69 -7.42
N HIS A 158 13.43 -13.99 -7.78
CA HIS A 158 12.84 -13.65 -9.07
C HIS A 158 12.84 -12.13 -9.31
N LEU A 159 12.44 -11.32 -8.33
CA LEU A 159 12.46 -9.86 -8.47
C LEU A 159 13.89 -9.33 -8.66
N ASP A 160 14.88 -9.92 -7.96
CA ASP A 160 16.29 -9.55 -8.08
C ASP A 160 16.87 -9.93 -9.46
N ASP A 161 16.58 -11.13 -9.97
CA ASP A 161 17.06 -11.64 -11.27
C ASP A 161 16.57 -10.78 -12.44
N TYR A 162 15.32 -10.32 -12.37
CA TYR A 162 14.75 -9.40 -13.36
C TYR A 162 15.06 -7.93 -13.08
N ALA A 163 15.84 -7.63 -12.02
CA ALA A 163 16.16 -6.28 -11.56
C ALA A 163 14.92 -5.37 -11.41
N LEU A 164 13.84 -5.95 -10.89
CA LEU A 164 12.56 -5.28 -10.71
C LEU A 164 12.57 -4.49 -9.39
N SER A 165 12.12 -3.24 -9.45
CA SER A 165 11.90 -2.41 -8.26
C SER A 165 10.41 -2.35 -7.97
N PRO A 166 9.89 -3.23 -7.10
CA PRO A 166 8.46 -3.27 -6.81
C PRO A 166 8.02 -1.98 -6.11
N VAL A 167 6.81 -1.51 -6.42
CA VAL A 167 6.25 -0.31 -5.79
C VAL A 167 5.73 -0.57 -4.36
N LEU A 168 5.58 -1.85 -4.01
CA LEU A 168 5.20 -2.34 -2.70
C LEU A 168 6.15 -3.51 -2.36
N ALA A 169 6.80 -3.47 -1.20
CA ALA A 169 7.77 -4.48 -0.78
C ALA A 169 7.07 -5.77 -0.30
N GLN A 170 6.30 -6.43 -1.19
CA GLN A 170 5.42 -7.54 -0.84
C GLN A 170 6.18 -8.72 -0.21
N VAL A 171 7.36 -9.06 -0.73
CA VAL A 171 8.21 -10.17 -0.23
C VAL A 171 8.85 -9.90 1.13
N ASP A 172 8.85 -8.63 1.58
CA ASP A 172 9.41 -8.20 2.86
C ASP A 172 8.32 -7.91 3.90
N LEU A 173 7.05 -8.14 3.55
CA LEU A 173 5.95 -7.92 4.48
C LEU A 173 6.02 -8.93 5.64
N PRO A 174 5.79 -8.46 6.88
CA PRO A 174 5.82 -9.31 8.05
C PRO A 174 4.68 -10.33 8.03
N VAL A 175 4.96 -11.54 8.54
CA VAL A 175 4.01 -12.65 8.66
C VAL A 175 3.79 -12.94 10.15
N LEU A 176 2.73 -12.36 10.72
CA LEU A 176 2.33 -12.54 12.11
C LEU A 176 0.96 -13.20 12.18
N ARG A 177 0.81 -14.14 13.12
CA ARG A 177 -0.44 -14.86 13.38
C ARG A 177 -0.98 -14.45 14.74
N LEU A 178 -2.30 -14.29 14.84
CA LEU A 178 -2.97 -13.94 16.08
C LEU A 178 -2.75 -15.04 17.13
N GLN A 179 -2.28 -14.64 18.31
CA GLN A 179 -2.21 -15.51 19.48
C GLN A 179 -3.48 -15.32 20.35
N PRO A 180 -3.95 -16.36 21.06
CA PRO A 180 -5.16 -16.27 21.87
C PRO A 180 -5.15 -15.11 22.89
N GLU A 181 -4.00 -14.82 23.49
CA GLU A 181 -3.80 -13.75 24.47
C GLU A 181 -3.78 -12.33 23.88
N TRP A 182 -3.69 -12.20 22.55
CA TRP A 182 -3.65 -10.91 21.85
C TRP A 182 -5.03 -10.40 21.46
N GLN A 183 -6.08 -11.09 21.88
CA GLN A 183 -7.46 -10.76 21.58
C GLN A 183 -8.27 -10.63 22.87
N LYS A 184 -9.13 -9.61 22.91
CA LYS A 184 -10.21 -9.51 23.89
C LYS A 184 -11.42 -8.90 23.21
N GLU A 185 -12.51 -9.66 23.10
CA GLU A 185 -13.67 -9.28 22.28
C GLU A 185 -13.20 -8.90 20.86
N ALA A 186 -13.81 -7.88 20.24
CA ALA A 186 -13.44 -7.38 18.93
C ALA A 186 -12.11 -6.58 18.88
N ALA A 187 -11.29 -6.60 19.94
CA ALA A 187 -10.07 -5.81 20.03
C ALA A 187 -8.79 -6.67 19.99
N LEU A 188 -7.81 -6.19 19.25
CA LEU A 188 -6.41 -6.59 19.36
C LEU A 188 -5.78 -5.86 20.55
N ILE A 189 -5.27 -6.64 21.51
CA ILE A 189 -4.56 -6.15 22.71
C ILE A 189 -3.09 -6.58 22.72
N ALA A 190 -2.56 -7.00 21.57
CA ALA A 190 -1.13 -7.28 21.41
C ALA A 190 -0.32 -6.04 21.83
N TYR A 191 0.67 -6.26 22.68
CA TYR A 191 1.54 -5.21 23.22
C TYR A 191 0.84 -4.10 24.02
N GLN A 192 -0.37 -4.36 24.55
CA GLN A 192 -1.03 -3.43 25.49
C GLN A 192 -0.10 -3.04 26.65
N GLY A 193 -0.08 -1.76 27.00
CA GLY A 193 0.77 -1.18 28.03
C GLY A 193 2.23 -0.97 27.62
N HIS A 194 2.63 -1.33 26.40
CA HIS A 194 3.94 -0.91 25.86
C HIS A 194 3.94 0.59 25.58
N THR A 195 5.05 1.23 25.92
CA THR A 195 5.17 2.67 25.94
C THR A 195 6.17 3.19 24.93
N LEU A 196 5.93 4.36 24.36
CA LEU A 196 6.84 5.05 23.45
C LEU A 196 6.64 6.57 23.52
N SER A 197 7.67 7.33 23.14
CA SER A 197 7.60 8.78 23.02
C SER A 197 6.61 9.21 21.92
N MET A 198 5.90 10.33 22.12
CA MET A 198 5.00 10.94 21.14
C MET A 198 5.67 11.21 19.79
N GLY A 199 6.94 11.63 19.77
CA GLY A 199 7.69 11.85 18.53
C GLY A 199 7.76 10.59 17.65
N LYS A 200 8.17 9.46 18.23
CA LYS A 200 8.21 8.16 17.54
C LYS A 200 6.82 7.70 17.12
N PHE A 201 5.84 7.79 18.02
CA PHE A 201 4.45 7.41 17.73
C PHE A 201 3.88 8.18 16.52
N LYS A 202 4.00 9.51 16.52
CA LYS A 202 3.52 10.36 15.41
C LYS A 202 4.24 10.07 14.10
N GLY A 203 5.54 9.79 14.14
CA GLY A 203 6.30 9.39 12.95
C GLY A 203 5.74 8.11 12.31
N LEU A 204 5.45 7.09 13.12
CA LEU A 204 4.88 5.82 12.67
C LEU A 204 3.44 6.00 12.15
N MET A 205 2.58 6.72 12.89
CA MET A 205 1.21 7.02 12.48
C MET A 205 1.16 7.75 11.13
N ALA A 206 1.98 8.78 10.95
CA ALA A 206 2.06 9.54 9.70
C ALA A 206 2.53 8.67 8.53
N ARG A 207 3.53 7.79 8.76
CA ARG A 207 4.04 6.86 7.74
C ARG A 207 2.98 5.87 7.27
N TRP A 208 2.11 5.42 8.16
CA TRP A 208 1.02 4.49 7.84
C TRP A 208 -0.30 5.19 7.44
N GLY A 209 -0.35 6.52 7.48
CA GLY A 209 -1.53 7.29 7.08
C GLY A 209 -2.65 7.36 8.12
N TYR A 210 -2.35 7.05 9.38
CA TYR A 210 -3.27 7.29 10.49
C TYR A 210 -3.44 8.79 10.72
N ARG A 211 -4.66 9.17 11.10
CA ARG A 211 -5.06 10.54 11.45
C ARG A 211 -5.56 10.55 12.89
N VAL A 212 -5.50 11.71 13.53
CA VAL A 212 -6.14 11.91 14.85
C VAL A 212 -7.64 11.57 14.72
N GLY A 213 -8.17 10.79 15.67
CA GLY A 213 -9.60 10.52 15.77
C GLY A 213 -10.39 11.70 16.38
N ALA A 214 -11.53 11.41 17.00
CA ALA A 214 -12.35 12.47 17.60
C ALA A 214 -11.60 13.10 18.79
N THR A 215 -11.57 14.44 18.83
CA THR A 215 -11.02 15.18 19.98
C THR A 215 -12.12 15.32 21.03
N GLU A 216 -11.82 14.88 22.25
CA GLU A 216 -12.69 15.15 23.41
C GLU A 216 -12.41 16.55 23.97
N ASP A 217 -13.32 17.04 24.83
CA ASP A 217 -13.10 18.27 25.58
C ASP A 217 -11.91 18.09 26.53
N GLY A 218 -10.85 18.89 26.37
CA GLY A 218 -9.68 18.87 27.28
C GLY A 218 -8.31 18.95 26.61
N GLY A 219 -8.22 18.95 25.28
CA GLY A 219 -6.95 19.15 24.57
C GLY A 219 -6.01 17.94 24.56
N TYR A 220 -6.55 16.74 24.83
CA TYR A 220 -5.86 15.46 24.71
C TYR A 220 -6.49 14.61 23.60
N ILE A 221 -5.67 13.73 23.04
CA ILE A 221 -5.99 12.77 21.98
C ILE A 221 -5.78 11.38 22.58
N TYR A 222 -6.76 10.49 22.36
CA TYR A 222 -6.72 9.11 22.86
C TYR A 222 -6.74 8.08 21.74
N GLU A 223 -6.92 8.51 20.50
CA GLU A 223 -7.11 7.61 19.38
C GLU A 223 -6.57 8.17 18.06
N HIS A 224 -6.10 7.24 17.24
CA HIS A 224 -5.75 7.48 15.84
C HIS A 224 -6.50 6.50 14.95
N VAL A 225 -6.95 6.98 13.79
CA VAL A 225 -7.77 6.22 12.85
C VAL A 225 -7.11 6.11 11.49
N LEU A 226 -7.15 4.91 10.90
CA LEU A 226 -6.80 4.64 9.51
C LEU A 226 -8.08 4.22 8.78
N VAL A 227 -8.44 4.95 7.74
CA VAL A 227 -9.65 4.64 6.94
C VAL A 227 -9.22 3.97 5.65
N LEU A 228 -9.76 2.77 5.42
CA LEU A 228 -9.58 1.97 4.23
C LEU A 228 -10.86 2.10 3.38
N GLU A 229 -10.96 3.18 2.60
CA GLU A 229 -12.18 3.55 1.88
C GLU A 229 -12.64 2.44 0.91
N GLU A 230 -11.71 1.77 0.22
CA GLU A 230 -12.01 0.69 -0.72
C GLU A 230 -12.64 -0.55 -0.07
N ALA A 231 -12.33 -0.75 1.21
CA ALA A 231 -12.81 -1.87 2.01
C ALA A 231 -14.05 -1.51 2.84
N GLN A 232 -14.40 -0.22 2.90
CA GLN A 232 -15.41 0.30 3.83
C GLN A 232 -15.08 -0.07 5.30
N LEU A 233 -13.78 0.00 5.65
CA LEU A 233 -13.28 -0.32 6.98
C LEU A 233 -12.53 0.86 7.61
N GLN A 234 -12.58 0.95 8.93
CA GLN A 234 -11.77 1.86 9.72
C GLN A 234 -11.02 1.07 10.79
N VAL A 235 -9.71 1.26 10.87
CA VAL A 235 -8.88 0.78 11.97
C VAL A 235 -8.74 1.91 12.98
N GLU A 236 -8.95 1.60 14.24
CA GLU A 236 -8.78 2.52 15.37
C GLU A 236 -7.70 1.98 16.28
N LEU A 237 -6.72 2.82 16.60
CA LEU A 237 -5.69 2.56 17.59
C LEU A 237 -5.93 3.48 18.79
N VAL A 238 -6.28 2.90 19.92
CA VAL A 238 -6.48 3.58 21.20
C VAL A 238 -5.18 3.55 21.99
N HIS A 239 -4.87 4.67 22.64
CA HIS A 239 -3.70 4.86 23.48
C HIS A 239 -4.01 5.79 24.65
N THR A 240 -3.09 5.90 25.60
CA THR A 240 -3.22 6.82 26.75
C THR A 240 -3.19 8.29 26.31
N ALA A 241 -3.48 9.20 27.23
CA ALA A 241 -3.60 10.63 26.93
C ALA A 241 -2.36 11.14 26.20
N MET A 242 -2.55 11.66 24.99
CA MET A 242 -1.51 12.37 24.23
C MET A 242 -1.91 13.84 24.11
N PRO A 243 -1.08 14.81 24.52
CA PRO A 243 -1.42 16.21 24.38
C PRO A 243 -1.62 16.59 22.90
N ALA A 244 -2.54 17.51 22.62
CA ALA A 244 -2.76 18.01 21.26
C ALA A 244 -1.63 18.92 20.76
N TRP A 245 -0.89 19.55 21.68
CA TRP A 245 0.35 20.25 21.36
C TRP A 245 1.50 19.25 21.23
N PHE A 246 2.52 19.61 20.46
CA PHE A 246 3.66 18.73 20.27
C PHE A 246 4.58 18.78 21.50
N ASP A 247 4.69 17.65 22.17
CA ASP A 247 5.70 17.36 23.17
C ASP A 247 6.40 16.07 22.76
N GLN A 248 7.64 16.18 22.28
CA GLN A 248 8.35 15.05 21.66
C GLN A 248 8.52 13.86 22.60
N ASP A 249 8.76 14.14 23.89
CA ASP A 249 9.17 13.15 24.89
C ASP A 249 7.99 12.64 25.73
N HIS A 250 6.78 13.20 25.52
CA HIS A 250 5.57 12.73 26.19
C HIS A 250 5.38 11.22 25.96
N THR A 251 5.28 10.47 27.06
CA THR A 251 5.12 9.02 27.01
C THR A 251 3.68 8.64 26.73
N ILE A 252 3.47 7.81 25.72
CA ILE A 252 2.18 7.23 25.35
C ILE A 252 2.27 5.73 25.61
N ALA A 253 1.21 5.11 26.13
CA ALA A 253 1.06 3.66 26.13
C ALA A 253 -0.02 3.20 25.15
N LEU A 254 0.24 2.08 24.49
CA LEU A 254 -0.72 1.41 23.63
C LEU A 254 -1.82 0.77 24.49
N ASP A 255 -3.08 0.94 24.11
CA ASP A 255 -4.20 0.24 24.75
C ASP A 255 -4.68 -0.93 23.88
N ARG A 256 -5.31 -0.61 22.75
CA ARG A 256 -5.93 -1.61 21.88
C ARG A 256 -6.09 -1.11 20.45
N MET A 257 -6.29 -2.04 19.54
CA MET A 257 -6.67 -1.74 18.17
C MET A 257 -7.97 -2.48 17.79
N THR A 258 -8.90 -1.78 17.16
CA THR A 258 -10.19 -2.35 16.73
C THR A 258 -10.48 -1.98 15.29
N VAL A 259 -11.04 -2.92 14.52
CA VAL A 259 -11.49 -2.67 13.15
C VAL A 259 -13.00 -2.56 13.13
N TYR A 260 -13.51 -1.52 12.50
CA TYR A 260 -14.94 -1.24 12.37
C TYR A 260 -15.37 -1.23 10.91
N ALA A 261 -16.57 -1.73 10.62
CA ALA A 261 -17.25 -1.41 9.38
C ALA A 261 -17.66 0.07 9.37
N ILE A 262 -17.53 0.73 8.22
CA ILE A 262 -17.96 2.11 8.02
C ILE A 262 -19.49 2.13 7.83
N ALA A 263 -20.21 2.81 8.74
CA ALA A 263 -21.68 2.86 8.71
C ALA A 263 -22.26 4.04 7.89
N ASP A 264 -21.52 5.16 7.79
CA ASP A 264 -21.91 6.33 7.00
C ASP A 264 -20.67 7.10 6.52
N ALA A 265 -20.42 7.11 5.21
CA ALA A 265 -19.27 7.77 4.59
C ALA A 265 -19.40 9.31 4.52
N SER A 266 -20.45 9.91 5.09
CA SER A 266 -20.58 11.36 5.18
C SER A 266 -19.40 11.94 5.98
N ARG A 267 -18.42 12.48 5.24
CA ARG A 267 -17.19 13.06 5.77
C ARG A 267 -17.51 14.12 6.82
N LYS A 268 -17.42 13.77 8.10
CA LYS A 268 -17.25 14.74 9.17
C LYS A 268 -15.77 14.90 9.46
N GLN A 269 -15.42 16.11 9.86
CA GLN A 269 -14.07 16.62 10.16
C GLN A 269 -13.31 15.79 11.22
N TYR A 270 -13.94 14.80 11.85
CA TYR A 270 -13.46 14.06 13.03
C TYR A 270 -13.56 12.53 12.92
N GLY A 271 -13.80 11.98 11.72
CA GLY A 271 -13.89 10.53 11.48
C GLY A 271 -15.25 10.07 10.93
N VAL A 272 -15.31 8.81 10.52
CA VAL A 272 -16.51 8.15 10.00
C VAL A 272 -17.31 7.56 11.16
N LYS A 273 -18.65 7.55 11.09
CA LYS A 273 -19.49 6.91 12.12
C LYS A 273 -19.15 5.41 12.21
N ARG A 274 -18.71 4.97 13.40
CA ARG A 274 -18.32 3.57 13.68
C ARG A 274 -19.55 2.66 13.61
N GLY A 275 -19.43 1.57 12.85
CA GLY A 275 -20.35 0.44 12.91
C GLY A 275 -19.99 -0.51 14.05
N GLN A 276 -20.40 -1.78 13.92
CA GLN A 276 -19.98 -2.84 14.84
C GLN A 276 -18.49 -3.15 14.67
N GLY A 277 -17.79 -3.38 15.78
CA GLY A 277 -16.41 -3.89 15.76
C GLY A 277 -16.36 -5.31 15.20
N ILE A 278 -15.36 -5.59 14.38
CA ILE A 278 -15.14 -6.89 13.73
C ILE A 278 -14.18 -7.70 14.59
N GLU A 279 -14.56 -8.94 14.90
CA GLU A 279 -13.71 -9.86 15.65
C GLU A 279 -12.39 -10.11 14.89
N PRO A 280 -11.22 -10.09 15.56
CA PRO A 280 -9.92 -10.28 14.89
C PRO A 280 -9.83 -11.52 14.00
N GLN A 281 -10.52 -12.61 14.37
CA GLN A 281 -10.56 -13.87 13.63
C GLN A 281 -11.36 -13.80 12.32
N GLN A 282 -12.21 -12.78 12.17
CA GLN A 282 -13.01 -12.53 10.96
C GLN A 282 -12.29 -11.59 9.99
N LEU A 283 -11.17 -10.99 10.39
CA LEU A 283 -10.40 -10.10 9.53
C LEU A 283 -9.64 -10.90 8.46
N PRO A 284 -9.41 -10.31 7.27
CA PRO A 284 -8.52 -10.91 6.28
C PRO A 284 -7.14 -11.21 6.91
N PRO A 285 -6.53 -12.38 6.64
CA PRO A 285 -5.23 -12.74 7.24
C PRO A 285 -4.13 -11.72 7.01
N ALA A 286 -4.07 -11.11 5.81
CA ALA A 286 -3.15 -10.03 5.47
C ALA A 286 -3.36 -8.80 6.36
N MET A 287 -4.62 -8.37 6.56
CA MET A 287 -4.95 -7.28 7.50
C MET A 287 -4.42 -7.57 8.88
N LEU A 288 -4.75 -8.74 9.42
CA LEU A 288 -4.40 -9.12 10.78
C LEU A 288 -2.87 -9.15 10.96
N SER A 289 -2.15 -9.75 10.02
CA SER A 289 -0.68 -9.78 10.02
C SER A 289 -0.07 -8.38 10.01
N MET A 290 -0.56 -7.50 9.13
CA MET A 290 -0.06 -6.13 9.00
C MET A 290 -0.39 -5.28 10.24
N LEU A 291 -1.58 -5.42 10.83
CA LEU A 291 -1.95 -4.70 12.05
C LEU A 291 -1.14 -5.16 13.27
N LEU A 292 -0.94 -6.47 13.42
CA LEU A 292 -0.06 -7.02 14.45
C LEU A 292 1.38 -6.52 14.28
N ALA A 293 1.85 -6.38 13.04
CA ALA A 293 3.18 -5.86 12.76
C ALA A 293 3.31 -4.37 13.10
N GLN A 294 2.27 -3.58 12.86
CA GLN A 294 2.22 -2.19 13.31
C GLN A 294 2.31 -2.10 14.84
N LEU A 295 1.54 -2.92 15.57
CA LEU A 295 1.60 -2.97 17.03
C LEU A 295 2.99 -3.43 17.53
N GLN A 296 3.60 -4.41 16.87
CA GLN A 296 4.95 -4.88 17.16
C GLN A 296 6.00 -3.78 16.93
N GLU A 297 5.95 -3.06 15.81
CA GLU A 297 6.90 -1.98 15.53
C GLU A 297 6.75 -0.81 16.51
N LEU A 298 5.50 -0.48 16.90
CA LEU A 298 5.24 0.50 17.96
C LEU A 298 5.88 0.07 19.29
N ALA A 299 5.71 -1.19 19.67
CA ALA A 299 6.27 -1.74 20.90
C ALA A 299 7.80 -1.78 20.89
N GLN A 300 8.41 -2.21 19.78
CA GLN A 300 9.88 -2.30 19.62
C GLN A 300 10.55 -0.93 19.52
N SER A 301 9.83 0.08 19.04
CA SER A 301 10.33 1.47 19.02
C SER A 301 10.29 2.14 20.40
N GLY A 302 9.64 1.50 21.37
CA GLY A 302 9.32 2.04 22.68
C GLY A 302 10.35 1.79 23.78
N GLU A 303 9.91 2.05 25.02
CA GLU A 303 10.65 1.81 26.27
C GLU A 303 10.22 0.49 26.94
N GLY A 304 9.27 -0.23 26.33
CA GLY A 304 8.74 -1.49 26.84
C GLY A 304 7.45 -1.33 27.65
N TYR A 305 7.05 -2.41 28.32
CA TYR A 305 5.83 -2.48 29.11
C TYR A 305 5.96 -1.70 30.43
N ARG A 306 4.91 -0.96 30.81
CA ARG A 306 4.75 -0.37 32.14
C ARG A 306 3.53 -0.95 32.85
N ALA A 307 3.68 -1.37 34.11
CA ALA A 307 2.57 -1.93 34.89
C ALA A 307 1.48 -0.89 35.24
N ASP A 308 1.85 0.39 35.33
CA ASP A 308 0.98 1.51 35.65
C ASP A 308 0.48 2.27 34.41
N TRP A 309 0.61 1.67 33.22
CA TRP A 309 0.35 2.34 31.94
C TRP A 309 -1.01 3.04 31.85
N GLY A 310 -2.06 2.47 32.45
CA GLY A 310 -3.41 3.06 32.43
C GLY A 310 -3.57 4.37 33.22
N LYS A 311 -2.51 4.84 33.90
CA LYS A 311 -2.47 6.13 34.62
C LYS A 311 -1.69 7.22 33.87
N LEU A 312 -1.12 6.88 32.71
CA LEU A 312 -0.42 7.83 31.83
C LEU A 312 -1.39 8.76 31.11
#